data_AF-A0A7X8K8M2-F1
#
_entry.id   AF-A0A7X8K8M2-F1
#
_cell.length_a   1.000
_cell.length_b   1.000
_cell.length_c   1.000
_cell.angle_alpha   90.00
_cell.angle_beta   90.00
_cell.angle_gamma   90.00
#
_symmetry.space_group_name_H-M   'P 1'
#
loop_
_entity.id
_entity.type
_entity.pdbx_description
1 polymer ?
#
loop_
_entity_poly.entity_id
_entity_poly.type
_entity_poly.pdbx_seq_one_letter_code
_entity_poly.pdbx_strand_id
1 'polypeptide(L)'
;MENNVFYAMDIIAQLKEENQRLRNENKRLKELLAQHGIVSKSVAQQRIELFRSFFKGREDVFAYRWMNKEGKKQYSPVVQEKYRYLNKQQRAAIKDDIYVGFTNQTVYDHLAGKASYGIYLIVDENQCHLAALDFDKEGYQETCSSVASTAEEYGFPYLIERSQSGKGCHLWFFFQNPITAKKARQLCTSLLTRTMKKNPLLSMESYDRIFPSQDIVAKSGFGSLIALPLDGRARKEGNSVFVDESFQAYQDPWKVLSNTKKIHEEDIDTFLKNLGADLDLGVLGTGQQNSWVDCDLGSLSIILDSGIHIPLSSLTPSATNQLKRLASFPNPEFYRAQQMRFSTW
;
A
#
# COMPACT_ATOMS: atom_id res chain seq x y z
N MET A 1 -57.06 -7.27 -13.70
CA MET A 1 -55.59 -7.39 -13.85
C MET A 1 -55.08 -6.67 -15.10
N GLU A 2 -55.79 -6.72 -16.23
CA GLU A 2 -55.35 -6.08 -17.49
C GLU A 2 -55.20 -4.55 -17.41
N ASN A 3 -56.11 -3.81 -16.74
CA ASN A 3 -56.00 -2.34 -16.62
C ASN A 3 -54.73 -1.85 -15.89
N ASN A 4 -54.17 -2.65 -14.97
CA ASN A 4 -52.93 -2.30 -14.28
C ASN A 4 -51.69 -2.48 -15.16
N VAL A 5 -51.75 -3.40 -16.12
CA VAL A 5 -50.65 -3.66 -17.06
C VAL A 5 -50.57 -2.55 -18.10
N PHE A 6 -51.70 -2.11 -18.64
CA PHE A 6 -51.75 -0.97 -19.57
C PHE A 6 -51.25 0.33 -18.94
N TYR A 7 -51.68 0.62 -17.70
CA TYR A 7 -51.20 1.79 -16.96
C TYR A 7 -49.69 1.74 -16.68
N ALA A 8 -49.16 0.57 -16.31
CA ALA A 8 -47.72 0.38 -16.11
C ALA A 8 -46.91 0.53 -17.42
N MET A 9 -47.45 0.05 -18.56
CA MET A 9 -46.79 0.20 -19.86
C MET A 9 -46.73 1.66 -20.32
N ASP A 10 -47.78 2.43 -20.05
CA ASP A 10 -47.84 3.85 -20.40
C ASP A 10 -46.85 4.68 -19.57
N ILE A 11 -46.74 4.40 -18.25
CA ILE A 11 -45.70 4.99 -17.39
C ILE A 11 -44.29 4.63 -17.87
N ILE A 12 -44.06 3.37 -18.27
CA ILE A 12 -42.74 2.94 -18.79
C ILE A 12 -42.42 3.68 -20.10
N ALA A 13 -43.41 3.91 -20.96
CA ALA A 13 -43.23 4.66 -22.20
C ALA A 13 -42.85 6.12 -21.91
N GLN A 14 -43.58 6.78 -21.01
CA GLN A 14 -43.29 8.15 -20.57
C GLN A 14 -41.91 8.28 -19.93
N LEU A 15 -41.54 7.35 -19.03
CA LEU A 15 -40.23 7.34 -18.39
C LEU A 15 -39.08 7.11 -19.38
N LYS A 16 -39.30 6.33 -20.45
CA LYS A 16 -38.32 6.13 -21.52
C LYS A 16 -38.14 7.40 -22.35
N GLU A 17 -39.22 8.04 -22.71
CA GLU A 17 -39.22 9.29 -23.47
C GLU A 17 -38.54 10.41 -22.67
N GLU A 18 -38.85 10.53 -21.38
CA GLU A 18 -38.20 11.47 -20.47
C GLU A 18 -36.70 11.14 -20.28
N ASN A 19 -36.33 9.86 -20.15
CA ASN A 19 -34.91 9.46 -20.12
C ASN A 19 -34.17 9.88 -21.39
N GLN A 20 -34.81 9.71 -22.55
CA GLN A 20 -34.23 10.07 -23.84
C GLN A 20 -34.07 11.59 -23.96
N ARG A 21 -35.06 12.36 -23.51
CA ARG A 21 -34.98 13.82 -23.43
C ARG A 21 -33.86 14.28 -22.49
N LEU A 22 -33.75 13.71 -21.30
CA LEU A 22 -32.69 14.02 -20.33
C LEU A 22 -31.30 13.67 -20.88
N ARG A 23 -31.15 12.56 -21.61
CA ARG A 23 -29.88 12.19 -22.26
C ARG A 23 -29.49 13.19 -23.34
N ASN A 24 -30.44 13.64 -24.15
CA ASN A 24 -30.20 14.64 -25.20
C ASN A 24 -29.82 15.99 -24.60
N GLU A 25 -30.51 16.43 -23.55
CA GLU A 25 -30.18 17.67 -22.85
C GLU A 25 -28.81 17.59 -22.17
N ASN A 26 -28.49 16.45 -21.54
CA ASN A 26 -27.16 16.23 -20.95
C ASN A 26 -26.04 16.28 -22.00
N LYS A 27 -26.30 15.75 -23.20
CA LYS A 27 -25.36 15.84 -24.34
C LYS A 27 -25.17 17.31 -24.78
N ARG A 28 -26.26 18.05 -24.97
CA ARG A 28 -26.23 19.48 -25.32
C ARG A 28 -25.48 20.32 -24.30
N LEU A 29 -25.74 20.09 -23.00
CA LEU A 29 -25.06 20.81 -21.91
C LEU A 29 -23.55 20.51 -21.91
N LYS A 30 -23.13 19.26 -22.16
CA LYS A 30 -21.71 18.91 -22.29
C LYS A 30 -21.04 19.60 -23.49
N GLU A 31 -21.73 19.67 -24.63
CA GLU A 31 -21.24 20.37 -25.81
C GLU A 31 -21.09 21.88 -25.56
N LEU A 32 -22.09 22.50 -24.91
CA LEU A 32 -22.07 23.92 -24.55
C LEU A 32 -20.95 24.24 -23.56
N LEU A 33 -20.76 23.40 -22.54
CA LEU A 33 -19.67 23.50 -21.57
C LEU A 33 -18.30 23.39 -22.25
N ALA A 34 -18.13 22.46 -23.20
CA ALA A 34 -16.91 22.33 -23.97
C ALA A 34 -16.62 23.56 -24.87
N GLN A 35 -17.65 24.16 -25.49
CA GLN A 35 -17.50 25.38 -26.29
C GLN A 35 -17.00 26.58 -25.47
N HIS A 36 -17.33 26.64 -24.18
CA HIS A 36 -16.89 27.70 -23.27
C HIS A 36 -15.58 27.35 -22.56
N GLY A 37 -14.88 26.29 -22.97
CA GLY A 37 -13.64 25.82 -22.34
C GLY A 37 -13.82 25.20 -20.95
N ILE A 38 -15.06 25.02 -20.50
CA ILE A 38 -15.41 24.44 -19.21
C ILE A 38 -15.62 22.94 -19.43
N VAL A 39 -14.54 22.17 -19.58
CA VAL A 39 -14.67 20.71 -19.65
C VAL A 39 -14.98 20.20 -18.24
N SER A 40 -16.27 20.05 -17.91
CA SER A 40 -16.70 19.39 -16.67
C SER A 40 -16.31 17.91 -16.75
N LYS A 41 -15.21 17.54 -16.09
CA LYS A 41 -14.81 16.14 -15.96
C LYS A 41 -15.91 15.38 -15.24
N SER A 42 -16.29 14.22 -15.76
CA SER A 42 -17.22 13.34 -15.06
C SER A 42 -16.70 13.01 -13.66
N VAL A 43 -17.60 12.75 -12.71
CA VAL A 43 -17.21 12.33 -11.35
C VAL A 43 -16.29 11.10 -11.40
N ALA A 44 -16.53 10.17 -12.33
CA ALA A 44 -15.67 9.01 -12.53
C ALA A 44 -14.24 9.42 -12.95
N GLN A 45 -14.11 10.38 -13.88
CA GLN A 45 -12.81 10.86 -14.32
C GLN A 45 -12.06 11.61 -13.21
N GLN A 46 -12.75 12.45 -12.43
CA GLN A 46 -12.17 13.13 -11.27
C GLN A 46 -11.66 12.12 -10.23
N ARG A 47 -12.43 11.05 -9.96
CA ARG A 47 -12.03 9.97 -9.05
C ARG A 47 -10.83 9.20 -9.56
N ILE A 48 -10.77 8.90 -10.85
CA ILE A 48 -9.61 8.24 -11.47
C ILE A 48 -8.36 9.10 -11.36
N GLU A 49 -8.47 10.40 -11.64
CA GLU A 49 -7.35 11.34 -11.53
C GLU A 49 -6.87 11.48 -10.09
N LEU A 50 -7.81 11.61 -9.14
CA LEU A 50 -7.49 11.62 -7.71
C LEU A 50 -6.77 10.33 -7.32
N PHE A 51 -7.32 9.16 -7.68
CA PHE A 51 -6.71 7.86 -7.39
C PHE A 51 -5.28 7.76 -7.93
N ARG A 52 -5.06 8.13 -9.20
CA ARG A 52 -3.73 8.10 -9.83
C ARG A 52 -2.75 9.11 -9.22
N SER A 53 -3.26 10.20 -8.64
CA SER A 53 -2.40 11.17 -7.97
C SER A 53 -1.81 10.64 -6.66
N PHE A 54 -2.43 9.62 -6.04
CA PHE A 54 -1.96 8.98 -4.80
C PHE A 54 -1.25 7.66 -5.07
N PHE A 55 -1.88 6.76 -5.84
CA PHE A 55 -1.36 5.42 -6.12
C PHE A 55 -0.53 5.42 -7.40
N LYS A 56 0.62 6.10 -7.33
CA LYS A 56 1.54 6.27 -8.46
C LYS A 56 2.74 5.34 -8.34
N GLY A 57 3.10 4.74 -9.47
CA GLY A 57 4.30 3.92 -9.66
C GLY A 57 4.79 4.06 -11.09
N ARG A 58 5.33 2.98 -11.66
CA ARG A 58 5.67 2.90 -13.08
C ARG A 58 4.44 3.09 -13.97
N GLU A 59 4.57 3.92 -15.00
CA GLU A 59 3.52 4.18 -15.98
C GLU A 59 3.64 3.26 -17.22
N ASP A 60 4.80 2.66 -17.45
CA ASP A 60 5.08 1.79 -18.60
C ASP A 60 4.67 0.32 -18.36
N VAL A 61 4.45 -0.08 -17.10
CA VAL A 61 4.07 -1.45 -16.75
C VAL A 61 3.24 -1.50 -15.46
N PHE A 62 2.26 -2.39 -15.43
CA PHE A 62 1.48 -2.73 -14.24
C PHE A 62 1.25 -4.25 -14.17
N ALA A 63 0.77 -4.74 -13.03
CA ALA A 63 0.50 -6.17 -12.86
C ALA A 63 -0.99 -6.49 -12.80
N TYR A 64 -1.38 -7.62 -13.39
CA TYR A 64 -2.70 -8.21 -13.28
C TYR A 64 -2.72 -9.35 -12.25
N ARG A 65 -3.78 -9.40 -11.44
CA ARG A 65 -4.03 -10.47 -10.48
C ARG A 65 -4.70 -11.66 -11.13
N TRP A 66 -4.12 -12.84 -10.98
CA TRP A 66 -4.69 -14.13 -11.39
C TRP A 66 -4.62 -15.13 -10.23
N MET A 67 -5.29 -16.27 -10.38
CA MET A 67 -5.28 -17.36 -9.40
C MET A 67 -4.46 -18.51 -9.96
N ASN A 68 -3.49 -19.00 -9.19
CA ASN A 68 -2.78 -20.20 -9.58
C ASN A 68 -3.67 -21.45 -9.47
N LYS A 69 -3.15 -22.62 -9.89
CA LYS A 69 -3.88 -23.89 -9.83
C LYS A 69 -4.28 -24.30 -8.40
N GLU A 70 -3.56 -23.81 -7.39
CA GLU A 70 -3.84 -24.03 -5.96
C GLU A 70 -4.83 -23.01 -5.36
N GLY A 71 -5.36 -22.09 -6.17
CA GLY A 71 -6.27 -21.05 -5.69
C GLY A 71 -5.58 -19.93 -4.90
N LYS A 72 -4.26 -19.75 -5.03
CA LYS A 72 -3.53 -18.62 -4.44
C LYS A 72 -3.50 -17.44 -5.41
N LYS A 73 -3.71 -16.23 -4.86
CA LYS A 73 -3.60 -14.97 -5.61
C LYS A 73 -2.15 -14.76 -6.04
N GLN A 74 -1.95 -14.45 -7.32
CA GLN A 74 -0.66 -14.14 -7.92
C GLN A 74 -0.78 -12.89 -8.80
N TYR A 75 0.34 -12.21 -9.01
CA TYR A 75 0.40 -11.03 -9.85
C TYR A 75 1.52 -11.14 -10.86
N SER A 76 1.22 -10.79 -12.12
CA SER A 76 2.19 -10.81 -13.21
C SER A 76 2.05 -9.56 -14.09
N PRO A 77 3.16 -9.06 -14.65
CA PRO A 77 3.13 -7.88 -15.50
C PRO A 77 2.27 -8.13 -16.75
N VAL A 78 1.49 -7.14 -17.14
CA VAL A 78 0.61 -7.21 -18.31
C VAL A 78 1.44 -6.97 -19.57
N VAL A 79 1.40 -7.93 -20.48
CA VAL A 79 2.08 -7.86 -21.78
C VAL A 79 1.09 -7.56 -22.89
N GLN A 80 1.58 -6.97 -23.97
CA GLN A 80 0.80 -6.75 -25.17
C GLN A 80 0.30 -8.08 -25.74
N GLU A 81 -0.87 -8.07 -26.35
CA GLU A 81 -1.57 -9.29 -26.79
C GLU A 81 -0.70 -10.14 -27.75
N LYS A 82 0.05 -9.49 -28.65
CA LYS A 82 1.00 -10.15 -29.57
C LYS A 82 2.16 -10.91 -28.90
N TYR A 83 2.41 -10.70 -27.60
CA TYR A 83 3.48 -11.39 -26.86
C TYR A 83 2.95 -12.33 -25.78
N ARG A 84 1.63 -12.48 -25.67
CA ARG A 84 0.98 -13.24 -24.59
C ARG A 84 1.33 -14.73 -24.59
N TYR A 85 1.52 -15.31 -25.77
CA TYR A 85 1.89 -16.72 -25.96
C TYR A 85 3.37 -17.02 -25.67
N LEU A 86 4.21 -15.99 -25.52
CA LEU A 86 5.63 -16.17 -25.24
C LEU A 86 5.88 -16.43 -23.76
N ASN A 87 6.82 -17.32 -23.47
CA ASN A 87 7.30 -17.57 -22.11
C ASN A 87 8.28 -16.47 -21.64
N LYS A 88 8.70 -16.52 -20.37
CA LYS A 88 9.59 -15.50 -19.76
C LYS A 88 10.93 -15.36 -20.49
N GLN A 89 11.54 -16.46 -20.93
CA GLN A 89 12.83 -16.44 -21.63
C GLN A 89 12.70 -15.84 -23.03
N GLN A 90 11.65 -16.20 -23.76
CA GLN A 90 11.36 -15.64 -25.08
C GLN A 90 11.09 -14.14 -25.01
N ARG A 91 10.36 -13.69 -23.99
CA ARG A 91 10.10 -12.27 -23.75
C ARG A 91 11.38 -11.48 -23.41
N ALA A 92 12.30 -12.07 -22.66
CA ALA A 92 13.56 -11.42 -22.30
C ALA A 92 14.50 -11.17 -23.50
N ALA A 93 14.30 -11.87 -24.61
CA ALA A 93 15.06 -11.68 -25.84
C ALA A 93 14.53 -10.55 -26.74
N ILE A 94 13.35 -9.98 -26.42
CA ILE A 94 12.72 -8.93 -27.22
C ILE A 94 13.28 -7.57 -26.81
N LYS A 95 13.67 -6.76 -27.81
CA LYS A 95 14.20 -5.40 -27.60
C LYS A 95 13.10 -4.32 -27.59
N ASP A 96 11.92 -4.63 -28.11
CA ASP A 96 10.75 -3.75 -28.09
C ASP A 96 10.14 -3.69 -26.68
N ASP A 97 9.39 -2.62 -26.40
CA ASP A 97 8.52 -2.61 -25.23
C ASP A 97 7.40 -3.65 -25.42
N ILE A 98 7.40 -4.66 -24.55
CA ILE A 98 6.44 -5.76 -24.55
C ILE A 98 5.30 -5.54 -23.56
N TYR A 99 5.40 -4.54 -22.69
CA TYR A 99 4.45 -4.31 -21.61
C TYR A 99 3.36 -3.34 -22.04
N VAL A 100 2.29 -3.33 -21.26
CA VAL A 100 1.17 -2.39 -21.43
C VAL A 100 1.28 -1.35 -20.34
N GLY A 101 1.22 -0.08 -20.75
CA GLY A 101 1.24 1.06 -19.83
C GLY A 101 0.01 1.11 -18.92
N PHE A 102 0.18 1.74 -17.76
CA PHE A 102 -0.87 1.97 -16.79
C PHE A 102 -1.74 3.16 -17.21
N THR A 103 -3.05 2.95 -17.38
CA THR A 103 -3.95 3.98 -17.96
C THR A 103 -5.14 4.30 -17.06
N ASN A 104 -5.86 5.38 -17.38
CA ASN A 104 -7.15 5.69 -16.75
C ASN A 104 -8.16 4.53 -16.90
N GLN A 105 -8.12 3.79 -18.02
CA GLN A 105 -8.98 2.63 -18.23
C GLN A 105 -8.61 1.49 -17.26
N THR A 106 -7.31 1.25 -17.05
CA THR A 106 -6.82 0.27 -16.06
C THR A 106 -7.35 0.58 -14.66
N VAL A 107 -7.33 1.86 -14.26
CA VAL A 107 -7.87 2.31 -12.97
C VAL A 107 -9.39 2.13 -12.91
N TYR A 108 -10.11 2.50 -13.95
CA TYR A 108 -11.57 2.29 -14.02
C TYR A 108 -11.91 0.81 -13.84
N ASP A 109 -11.25 -0.08 -14.57
CA ASP A 109 -11.50 -1.52 -14.53
C ASP A 109 -11.17 -2.13 -13.16
N HIS A 110 -10.15 -1.60 -12.46
CA HIS A 110 -9.85 -1.94 -11.07
C HIS A 110 -10.98 -1.58 -10.12
N LEU A 111 -11.36 -0.31 -10.11
CA LEU A 111 -12.34 0.27 -9.19
C LEU A 111 -13.75 -0.28 -9.45
N ALA A 112 -14.06 -0.63 -10.70
CA ALA A 112 -15.32 -1.28 -11.09
C ALA A 112 -15.34 -2.78 -10.76
N GLY A 113 -14.19 -3.36 -10.40
CA GLY A 113 -14.07 -4.79 -10.08
C GLY A 113 -14.10 -5.70 -11.31
N LYS A 114 -13.81 -5.18 -12.51
CA LYS A 114 -13.65 -6.01 -13.72
C LYS A 114 -12.35 -6.82 -13.66
N ALA A 115 -11.32 -6.24 -13.07
CA ALA A 115 -10.02 -6.85 -12.86
C ALA A 115 -9.40 -6.32 -11.56
N SER A 116 -8.35 -6.98 -11.09
CA SER A 116 -7.57 -6.51 -9.94
C SER A 116 -6.14 -6.31 -10.39
N TYR A 117 -5.59 -5.14 -10.07
CA TYR A 117 -4.28 -4.74 -10.55
C TYR A 117 -3.36 -4.38 -9.38
N GLY A 118 -2.06 -4.36 -9.66
CA GLY A 118 -1.04 -3.83 -8.78
C GLY A 118 -0.07 -2.94 -9.56
N ILE A 119 0.67 -2.11 -8.85
CA ILE A 119 1.64 -1.17 -9.41
C ILE A 119 3.05 -1.46 -8.92
N TYR A 120 4.03 -1.20 -9.79
CA TYR A 120 5.43 -1.29 -9.45
C TYR A 120 5.93 0.07 -8.95
N LEU A 121 6.47 0.11 -7.74
CA LEU A 121 6.65 1.36 -6.99
C LEU A 121 7.94 2.11 -7.29
N ILE A 122 8.96 1.40 -7.79
CA ILE A 122 10.27 1.99 -8.03
C ILE A 122 10.30 2.54 -9.46
N VAL A 123 10.47 3.86 -9.55
CA VAL A 123 10.61 4.65 -10.78
C VAL A 123 12.02 5.22 -10.85
N ASP A 124 12.54 5.47 -12.05
CA ASP A 124 13.87 6.05 -12.26
C ASP A 124 14.96 5.39 -11.40
N GLU A 125 14.93 4.04 -11.40
CA GLU A 125 15.84 3.12 -10.71
C GLU A 125 15.86 3.17 -9.18
N ASN A 126 15.55 4.30 -8.54
CA ASN A 126 15.67 4.44 -7.08
C ASN A 126 14.62 5.36 -6.43
N GLN A 127 13.67 5.91 -7.18
CA GLN A 127 12.66 6.82 -6.64
C GLN A 127 11.31 6.13 -6.43
N CYS A 128 10.46 6.70 -5.58
CA CYS A 128 9.10 6.25 -5.37
C CYS A 128 8.18 7.43 -5.02
N HIS A 129 6.89 7.30 -5.31
CA HIS A 129 5.87 8.31 -5.02
C HIS A 129 5.11 8.05 -3.72
N LEU A 130 5.24 6.84 -3.16
CA LEU A 130 4.56 6.40 -1.96
C LEU A 130 5.37 5.32 -1.24
N ALA A 131 5.05 5.12 0.02
CA ALA A 131 5.47 3.98 0.80
C ALA A 131 4.27 3.32 1.48
N ALA A 132 4.41 2.05 1.86
CA ALA A 132 3.42 1.36 2.66
C ALA A 132 4.07 0.40 3.65
N LEU A 133 3.46 0.25 4.83
CA LEU A 133 3.74 -0.83 5.76
C LEU A 133 2.64 -1.88 5.63
N ASP A 134 3.03 -3.13 5.42
CA ASP A 134 2.15 -4.28 5.28
C ASP A 134 2.04 -5.02 6.61
N PHE A 135 0.81 -5.17 7.11
CA PHE A 135 0.50 -5.91 8.32
C PHE A 135 -0.49 -7.03 7.98
N ASP A 136 -0.16 -8.27 8.31
CA ASP A 136 -0.97 -9.48 8.10
C ASP A 136 -1.00 -10.31 9.39
N LYS A 137 -1.85 -11.34 9.47
CA LYS A 137 -2.02 -12.23 10.66
C LYS A 137 -2.70 -11.56 11.85
N GLU A 138 -2.89 -12.32 12.94
CA GLU A 138 -3.55 -11.84 14.15
C GLU A 138 -2.82 -10.63 14.78
N GLY A 139 -3.58 -9.71 15.37
CA GLY A 139 -3.04 -8.48 15.97
C GLY A 139 -2.64 -7.38 14.97
N TYR A 140 -2.91 -7.54 13.67
CA TYR A 140 -2.57 -6.53 12.66
C TYR A 140 -3.17 -5.14 12.94
N GLN A 141 -4.38 -5.10 13.51
CA GLN A 141 -5.08 -3.86 13.79
C GLN A 141 -4.37 -3.05 14.88
N GLU A 142 -4.06 -3.69 16.01
CA GLU A 142 -3.36 -3.06 17.13
C GLU A 142 -1.96 -2.57 16.72
N THR A 143 -1.26 -3.40 15.96
CA THR A 143 0.10 -3.07 15.49
C THR A 143 0.06 -1.89 14.52
N CYS A 144 -0.84 -1.92 13.54
CA CYS A 144 -1.02 -0.85 12.57
C CYS A 144 -1.43 0.47 13.24
N SER A 145 -2.44 0.45 14.14
CA SER A 145 -2.89 1.64 14.87
C SER A 145 -1.80 2.23 15.76
N SER A 146 -0.93 1.40 16.35
CA SER A 146 0.22 1.88 17.13
C SER A 146 1.24 2.62 16.28
N VAL A 147 1.50 2.13 15.06
CA VAL A 147 2.41 2.79 14.12
C VAL A 147 1.78 4.04 13.52
N ALA A 148 0.48 4.01 13.23
CA ALA A 148 -0.31 5.15 12.77
C ALA A 148 -0.30 6.29 13.81
N SER A 149 -0.54 5.97 15.09
CA SER A 149 -0.43 6.93 16.20
C SER A 149 0.97 7.53 16.32
N THR A 150 2.02 6.73 16.12
CA THR A 150 3.40 7.24 16.09
C THR A 150 3.62 8.18 14.90
N ALA A 151 3.09 7.86 13.72
CA ALA A 151 3.17 8.74 12.55
C ALA A 151 2.45 10.07 12.79
N GLU A 152 1.26 10.03 13.41
CA GLU A 152 0.48 11.21 13.78
C GLU A 152 1.23 12.14 14.73
N GLU A 153 1.87 11.60 15.77
CA GLU A 153 2.65 12.38 16.73
C GLU A 153 3.80 13.14 16.08
N TYR A 154 4.45 12.53 15.08
CA TYR A 154 5.50 13.17 14.29
C TYR A 154 4.96 14.01 13.13
N GLY A 155 3.64 14.16 13.01
CA GLY A 155 2.99 15.01 12.02
C GLY A 155 3.00 14.44 10.60
N PHE A 156 3.21 13.13 10.42
CA PHE A 156 3.19 12.49 9.10
C PHE A 156 1.77 12.03 8.74
N PRO A 157 1.15 12.61 7.70
CA PRO A 157 -0.13 12.14 7.19
C PRO A 157 -0.02 10.70 6.68
N TYR A 158 -1.06 9.90 6.94
CA TYR A 158 -1.16 8.51 6.51
C TYR A 158 -2.57 8.17 6.04
N LEU A 159 -2.72 6.97 5.50
CA LEU A 159 -4.02 6.37 5.20
C LEU A 159 -3.98 4.87 5.51
N ILE A 160 -5.00 4.35 6.19
CA ILE A 160 -5.11 2.91 6.47
C ILE A 160 -6.05 2.27 5.45
N GLU A 161 -5.61 1.20 4.80
CA GLU A 161 -6.46 0.35 3.95
C GLU A 161 -6.55 -1.06 4.55
N ARG A 162 -7.77 -1.54 4.83
CA ARG A 162 -7.98 -2.97 5.07
C ARG A 162 -7.72 -3.74 3.78
N SER A 163 -6.89 -4.77 3.83
CA SER A 163 -6.42 -5.49 2.64
C SER A 163 -7.55 -6.17 1.85
N GLN A 164 -7.23 -6.63 0.64
CA GLN A 164 -8.18 -7.36 -0.22
C GLN A 164 -8.65 -8.71 0.38
N SER A 165 -7.98 -9.26 1.39
CA SER A 165 -8.41 -10.48 2.09
C SER A 165 -9.22 -10.20 3.35
N GLY A 166 -9.15 -8.97 3.88
CA GLY A 166 -9.71 -8.60 5.19
C GLY A 166 -8.91 -9.12 6.39
N LYS A 167 -7.78 -9.80 6.15
CA LYS A 167 -6.94 -10.42 7.19
C LYS A 167 -5.67 -9.63 7.52
N GLY A 168 -5.57 -8.43 6.98
CA GLY A 168 -4.44 -7.54 7.15
C GLY A 168 -4.79 -6.13 6.69
N CYS A 169 -3.80 -5.24 6.68
CA CYS A 169 -3.95 -3.87 6.23
C CYS A 169 -2.62 -3.29 5.73
N HIS A 170 -2.74 -2.21 4.95
CA HIS A 170 -1.62 -1.37 4.59
C HIS A 170 -1.75 0.00 5.24
N LEU A 171 -0.66 0.50 5.83
CA LEU A 171 -0.51 1.89 6.25
C LEU A 171 0.28 2.65 5.18
N TRP A 172 -0.40 3.53 4.45
CA TRP A 172 0.13 4.26 3.30
C TRP A 172 0.69 5.63 3.68
N PHE A 173 1.81 5.99 3.06
CA PHE A 173 2.41 7.32 3.10
C PHE A 173 2.60 7.82 1.66
N PHE A 174 2.19 9.05 1.38
CA PHE A 174 2.24 9.62 0.03
C PHE A 174 3.15 10.84 0.00
N PHE A 175 3.99 10.96 -1.03
CA PHE A 175 4.97 12.04 -1.12
C PHE A 175 4.53 13.11 -2.13
N GLN A 176 4.78 14.37 -1.80
CA GLN A 176 4.43 15.50 -2.67
C GLN A 176 5.18 15.41 -4.00
N ASN A 177 6.47 15.12 -3.94
CA ASN A 177 7.37 14.83 -5.05
C ASN A 177 7.96 13.42 -4.86
N PRO A 178 8.41 12.73 -5.93
CA PRO A 178 9.11 11.47 -5.77
C PRO A 178 10.36 11.66 -4.91
N ILE A 179 10.57 10.75 -3.96
CA ILE A 179 11.78 10.70 -3.12
C ILE A 179 12.52 9.39 -3.36
N THR A 180 13.77 9.28 -2.91
CA THR A 180 14.47 7.99 -2.97
C THR A 180 13.76 6.92 -2.16
N ALA A 181 13.65 5.70 -2.69
CA ALA A 181 13.09 4.54 -2.03
C ALA A 181 13.82 4.23 -0.70
N LYS A 182 15.13 4.50 -0.65
CA LYS A 182 15.92 4.44 0.58
C LYS A 182 15.38 5.37 1.66
N LYS A 183 15.13 6.64 1.33
CA LYS A 183 14.60 7.63 2.28
C LYS A 183 13.19 7.25 2.74
N ALA A 184 12.33 6.79 1.84
CA ALA A 184 11.01 6.29 2.17
C ALA A 184 11.06 5.11 3.16
N ARG A 185 11.97 4.14 2.94
CA ARG A 185 12.21 3.03 3.87
C ARG A 185 12.78 3.48 5.21
N GLN A 186 13.65 4.49 5.23
CA GLN A 186 14.19 5.06 6.47
C GLN A 186 13.09 5.72 7.31
N LEU A 187 12.15 6.45 6.68
CA LEU A 187 10.96 6.97 7.35
C LEU A 187 10.17 5.83 8.02
N CYS A 188 9.76 4.83 7.24
CA CYS A 188 8.96 3.71 7.73
C CYS A 188 9.67 2.93 8.86
N THR A 189 10.96 2.63 8.70
CA THR A 189 11.77 1.91 9.71
C THR A 189 11.91 2.73 10.99
N SER A 190 12.08 4.05 10.88
CA SER A 190 12.17 4.96 12.04
C SER A 190 10.84 5.02 12.80
N LEU A 191 9.71 5.07 12.10
CA LEU A 191 8.37 5.02 12.72
C LEU A 191 8.13 3.70 13.45
N LEU A 192 8.43 2.56 12.82
CA LEU A 192 8.37 1.24 13.48
C LEU A 192 9.24 1.21 14.74
N THR A 193 10.46 1.75 14.65
CA THR A 193 11.40 1.77 15.77
C THR A 193 10.90 2.64 16.92
N ARG A 194 10.36 3.83 16.63
CA ARG A 194 9.76 4.70 17.64
C ARG A 194 8.54 4.05 18.29
N THR A 195 7.73 3.34 17.51
CA THR A 195 6.59 2.57 18.00
C THR A 195 7.03 1.49 19.00
N MET A 196 8.05 0.70 18.66
CA MET A 196 8.61 -0.31 19.58
C MET A 196 9.20 0.31 20.85
N LYS A 197 9.90 1.45 20.72
CA LYS A 197 10.44 2.18 21.88
C LYS A 197 9.32 2.60 22.86
N LYS A 198 8.18 3.04 22.35
CA LYS A 198 7.02 3.47 23.16
C LYS A 198 6.23 2.30 23.72
N ASN A 199 6.05 1.24 22.93
CA ASN A 199 5.26 0.07 23.26
C ASN A 199 6.14 -1.21 23.25
N PRO A 200 7.08 -1.38 24.19
CA PRO A 200 7.98 -2.54 24.19
C PRO A 200 7.29 -3.90 24.29
N LEU A 201 6.08 -3.93 24.86
CA LEU A 201 5.26 -5.14 24.98
C LEU A 201 4.44 -5.44 23.72
N LEU A 202 4.33 -4.50 22.78
CA LEU A 202 3.63 -4.72 21.52
C LEU A 202 4.32 -5.84 20.72
N SER A 203 3.52 -6.81 20.29
CA SER A 203 3.97 -7.84 19.35
C SER A 203 4.07 -7.23 17.96
N MET A 204 5.20 -7.46 17.28
CA MET A 204 5.41 -7.07 15.89
C MET A 204 5.26 -8.28 14.94
N GLU A 205 4.64 -9.37 15.39
CA GLU A 205 4.45 -10.59 14.56
C GLU A 205 3.56 -10.36 13.34
N SER A 206 2.66 -9.37 13.43
CA SER A 206 1.77 -9.01 12.34
C SER A 206 2.43 -8.14 11.28
N TYR A 207 3.55 -7.49 11.58
CA TYR A 207 4.31 -6.73 10.58
C TYR A 207 4.98 -7.70 9.60
N ASP A 208 4.69 -7.55 8.30
CA ASP A 208 5.29 -8.36 7.23
C ASP A 208 6.48 -7.63 6.58
N ARG A 209 6.23 -6.45 5.98
CA ARG A 209 7.28 -5.72 5.22
C ARG A 209 6.96 -4.25 4.95
N ILE A 210 7.97 -3.56 4.45
CA ILE A 210 7.89 -2.20 3.88
C ILE A 210 7.83 -2.28 2.35
N PHE A 211 7.01 -1.43 1.75
CA PHE A 211 6.97 -1.14 0.33
C PHE A 211 7.40 0.32 0.07
N PRO A 212 8.29 0.60 -0.90
CA PRO A 212 9.10 -0.38 -1.62
C PRO A 212 10.06 -1.15 -0.68
N SER A 213 10.36 -2.40 -1.03
CA SER A 213 11.27 -3.28 -0.29
C SER A 213 12.73 -3.17 -0.75
N GLN A 214 13.00 -2.48 -1.87
CA GLN A 214 14.34 -2.24 -2.41
C GLN A 214 14.66 -0.74 -2.47
N ASP A 215 15.92 -0.39 -2.27
CA ASP A 215 16.41 0.99 -2.44
C ASP A 215 16.65 1.33 -3.92
N ILE A 216 17.08 0.33 -4.70
CA ILE A 216 17.49 0.47 -6.10
C ILE A 216 17.01 -0.77 -6.87
N VAL A 217 16.63 -0.58 -8.13
CA VAL A 217 16.28 -1.64 -9.08
C VAL A 217 17.11 -1.49 -10.34
N ALA A 218 17.68 -2.59 -10.83
CA ALA A 218 18.36 -2.60 -12.12
C ALA A 218 17.38 -2.24 -13.25
N LYS A 219 17.85 -1.62 -14.34
CA LYS A 219 17.01 -1.19 -15.47
C LYS A 219 16.07 -2.27 -16.03
N SER A 220 16.47 -3.54 -15.97
CA SER A 220 15.69 -4.69 -16.44
C SER A 220 14.67 -5.23 -15.42
N GLY A 221 14.69 -4.75 -14.18
CA GLY A 221 13.78 -5.16 -13.11
C GLY A 221 12.61 -4.19 -12.92
N PHE A 222 11.50 -4.68 -12.36
CA PHE A 222 10.34 -3.85 -12.02
C PHE A 222 10.34 -3.32 -10.59
N GLY A 223 11.08 -3.99 -9.70
CA GLY A 223 11.06 -3.67 -8.27
C GLY A 223 9.81 -4.18 -7.55
N SER A 224 9.53 -3.54 -6.41
CA SER A 224 8.40 -3.87 -5.54
C SER A 224 7.06 -3.70 -6.23
N LEU A 225 6.26 -4.78 -6.22
CA LEU A 225 4.86 -4.73 -6.59
C LEU A 225 4.00 -4.63 -5.34
N ILE A 226 3.03 -3.72 -5.34
CA ILE A 226 1.95 -3.71 -4.36
C ILE A 226 0.59 -3.78 -5.07
N ALA A 227 -0.38 -4.44 -4.46
CA ALA A 227 -1.76 -4.47 -4.95
C ALA A 227 -2.39 -3.08 -4.80
N LEU A 228 -3.19 -2.65 -5.78
CA LEU A 228 -3.94 -1.41 -5.65
C LEU A 228 -5.11 -1.57 -4.65
N PRO A 229 -5.43 -0.52 -3.87
CA PRO A 229 -6.58 -0.51 -2.98
C PRO A 229 -7.86 -0.12 -3.71
N LEU A 230 -9.00 -0.21 -3.02
CA LEU A 230 -10.33 0.04 -3.56
C LEU A 230 -10.71 -0.93 -4.70
N ASP A 231 -10.19 -2.16 -4.64
CA ASP A 231 -10.55 -3.22 -5.58
C ASP A 231 -12.07 -3.43 -5.59
N GLY A 232 -12.71 -3.22 -6.74
CA GLY A 232 -14.17 -3.18 -6.80
C GLY A 232 -14.86 -4.50 -6.46
N ARG A 233 -14.14 -5.63 -6.51
CA ARG A 233 -14.66 -6.94 -6.06
C ARG A 233 -14.56 -7.06 -4.55
N ALA A 234 -13.36 -6.88 -4.00
CA ALA A 234 -13.14 -6.95 -2.55
C ALA A 234 -14.00 -5.91 -1.79
N ARG A 235 -14.21 -4.73 -2.37
CA ARG A 235 -15.02 -3.67 -1.76
C ARG A 235 -16.48 -4.04 -1.56
N LYS A 236 -17.06 -4.88 -2.44
CA LYS A 236 -18.43 -5.38 -2.27
C LYS A 236 -18.57 -6.28 -1.04
N GLU A 237 -17.47 -6.90 -0.62
CA GLU A 237 -17.37 -7.73 0.58
C GLU A 237 -16.91 -6.93 1.81
N GLY A 238 -16.79 -5.60 1.70
CA GLY A 238 -16.28 -4.74 2.77
C GLY A 238 -14.75 -4.75 2.93
N ASN A 239 -14.00 -5.31 1.98
CA ASN A 239 -12.53 -5.36 2.00
C ASN A 239 -11.91 -4.39 0.98
N SER A 240 -10.60 -4.18 1.03
CA SER A 240 -9.93 -3.16 0.19
C SER A 240 -10.59 -1.79 0.30
N VAL A 241 -10.85 -1.35 1.53
CA VAL A 241 -11.47 -0.06 1.87
C VAL A 241 -10.58 0.71 2.82
N PHE A 242 -10.67 2.03 2.74
CA PHE A 242 -10.03 2.88 3.74
C PHE A 242 -10.79 2.82 5.06
N VAL A 243 -10.04 2.78 6.15
CA VAL A 243 -10.56 2.65 7.51
C VAL A 243 -9.92 3.68 8.44
N ASP A 244 -10.62 4.01 9.51
CA ASP A 244 -10.05 4.81 10.62
C ASP A 244 -9.17 3.96 11.55
N GLU A 245 -8.65 4.56 12.61
CA GLU A 245 -7.76 3.95 13.59
C GLU A 245 -8.47 2.88 14.44
N SER A 246 -9.81 2.90 14.46
CA SER A 246 -10.69 1.87 15.04
C SER A 246 -11.10 0.81 14.01
N PHE A 247 -10.49 0.84 12.81
CA PHE A 247 -10.73 -0.06 11.69
C PHE A 247 -12.17 -0.03 11.15
N GLN A 248 -12.90 1.05 11.39
CA GLN A 248 -14.21 1.28 10.80
C GLN A 248 -14.07 1.85 9.40
N ALA A 249 -14.84 1.32 8.46
CA ALA A 249 -14.76 1.75 7.07
C ALA A 249 -15.32 3.16 6.88
N TYR A 250 -14.56 4.00 6.19
CA TYR A 250 -15.04 5.31 5.78
C TYR A 250 -16.14 5.19 4.72
N GLN A 251 -17.22 5.96 4.90
CA GLN A 251 -18.38 5.95 3.99
C GLN A 251 -18.04 6.48 2.59
N ASP A 252 -17.25 7.56 2.52
CA ASP A 252 -16.79 8.14 1.25
C ASP A 252 -15.26 8.04 1.14
N PRO A 253 -14.73 7.00 0.46
CA PRO A 253 -13.29 6.82 0.31
C PRO A 253 -12.64 7.96 -0.49
N TRP A 254 -13.41 8.66 -1.34
CA TRP A 254 -12.89 9.75 -2.17
C TRP A 254 -12.66 11.01 -1.35
N LYS A 255 -13.56 11.30 -0.41
CA LYS A 255 -13.42 12.42 0.52
C LYS A 255 -12.20 12.24 1.43
N VAL A 256 -11.99 11.03 1.94
CA VAL A 256 -10.82 10.71 2.77
C VAL A 256 -9.55 10.89 1.95
N LEU A 257 -9.49 10.26 0.77
CA LEU A 257 -8.32 10.34 -0.10
C LEU A 257 -8.00 11.79 -0.52
N SER A 258 -9.01 12.62 -0.83
CA SER A 258 -8.80 14.03 -1.16
C SER A 258 -8.31 14.87 0.02
N ASN A 259 -8.65 14.47 1.24
CA ASN A 259 -8.24 15.17 2.46
C ASN A 259 -6.88 14.71 2.99
N THR A 260 -6.41 13.52 2.58
CA THR A 260 -5.09 13.02 2.92
C THR A 260 -4.02 13.93 2.31
N LYS A 261 -3.24 14.60 3.18
CA LYS A 261 -2.11 15.42 2.74
C LYS A 261 -0.96 14.53 2.27
N LYS A 262 -0.13 15.07 1.38
CA LYS A 262 1.14 14.44 0.98
C LYS A 262 2.28 15.01 1.81
N ILE A 263 3.27 14.18 2.08
CA ILE A 263 4.46 14.50 2.88
C ILE A 263 5.48 15.22 2.00
N HIS A 264 6.05 16.30 2.52
CA HIS A 264 7.19 16.99 1.92
C HIS A 264 8.49 16.29 2.29
N GLU A 265 9.46 16.26 1.36
CA GLU A 265 10.73 15.57 1.58
C GLU A 265 11.53 16.23 2.71
N GLU A 266 11.38 17.55 2.86
CA GLU A 266 12.01 18.36 3.90
C GLU A 266 11.56 17.98 5.32
N ASP A 267 10.29 17.57 5.48
CA ASP A 267 9.75 17.11 6.77
C ASP A 267 10.42 15.78 7.18
N ILE A 268 10.62 14.89 6.20
CA ILE A 268 11.33 13.63 6.40
C ILE A 268 12.79 13.90 6.75
N ASP A 269 13.46 14.80 6.03
CA ASP A 269 14.85 15.15 6.31
C ASP A 269 15.02 15.75 7.70
N THR A 270 14.10 16.60 8.13
CA THR A 270 14.09 17.19 9.47
C THR A 270 13.89 16.12 10.53
N PHE A 271 12.92 15.23 10.33
CA PHE A 271 12.69 14.09 11.22
C PHE A 271 13.92 13.18 11.34
N LEU A 272 14.49 12.77 10.21
CA LEU A 272 15.68 11.90 10.15
C LEU A 272 16.94 12.56 10.74
N LYS A 273 17.10 13.89 10.63
CA LYS A 273 18.18 14.63 11.30
C LYS A 273 17.97 14.69 12.81
N ASN A 274 16.76 15.02 13.26
CA ASN A 274 16.42 15.16 14.68
C ASN A 274 16.40 13.82 15.43
N LEU A 275 16.42 12.71 14.70
CA LEU A 275 16.60 11.39 15.27
C LEU A 275 17.95 11.20 15.99
N GLY A 276 18.99 11.96 15.60
CA GLY A 276 20.31 11.97 16.27
C GLY A 276 21.04 10.61 16.27
N ALA A 277 22.20 10.54 16.95
CA ALA A 277 22.97 9.30 17.16
C ALA A 277 22.19 8.20 17.95
N ASP A 278 21.08 8.57 18.59
CA ASP A 278 20.16 7.70 19.34
C ASP A 278 19.46 6.64 18.46
N LEU A 279 19.50 6.85 17.15
CA LEU A 279 19.04 5.95 16.11
C LEU A 279 20.06 5.96 14.96
N ASP A 280 21.33 5.65 15.23
CA ASP A 280 22.26 5.17 14.20
C ASP A 280 21.72 3.83 13.65
N LEU A 281 20.68 3.95 12.83
CA LEU A 281 20.01 2.90 12.13
C LEU A 281 20.89 2.52 10.95
N GLY A 282 21.96 1.78 11.25
CA GLY A 282 22.30 0.67 10.38
C GLY A 282 21.01 -0.10 10.02
N VAL A 283 21.03 -0.78 8.87
CA VAL A 283 20.00 -1.78 8.53
C VAL A 283 19.73 -2.58 9.80
N LEU A 284 18.46 -2.85 10.16
CA LEU A 284 18.13 -3.72 11.30
C LEU A 284 19.09 -4.93 11.27
N GLY A 285 20.06 -4.92 12.20
CA GLY A 285 21.24 -5.76 12.38
C GLY A 285 22.45 -5.66 11.42
N THR A 286 22.86 -4.47 10.99
CA THR A 286 24.27 -4.21 10.65
C THR A 286 24.94 -3.44 11.77
N GLY A 287 25.31 -4.18 12.82
CA GLY A 287 26.58 -4.11 13.55
C GLY A 287 27.28 -2.78 13.86
N GLN A 288 26.63 -1.61 13.89
CA GLN A 288 27.26 -0.42 14.47
C GLN A 288 27.00 -0.38 15.98
N GLN A 289 28.11 -0.25 16.70
CA GLN A 289 28.30 -0.45 18.12
C GLN A 289 27.39 0.50 18.92
N ASN A 290 26.22 0.01 19.35
CA ASN A 290 25.43 0.72 20.36
C ASN A 290 26.26 0.76 21.64
N SER A 291 26.50 1.96 22.17
CA SER A 291 26.95 2.15 23.54
C SER A 291 26.03 1.35 24.47
N TRP A 292 26.61 0.40 25.21
CA TRP A 292 25.90 -0.36 26.24
C TRP A 292 25.22 0.64 27.18
N VAL A 293 23.89 0.62 27.22
CA VAL A 293 23.19 1.35 28.29
C VAL A 293 23.17 0.40 29.46
N ASP A 294 23.85 0.77 30.53
CA ASP A 294 23.74 0.05 31.80
C ASP A 294 22.25 0.06 32.20
N CYS A 295 21.66 -1.13 32.26
CA CYS A 295 20.31 -1.31 32.76
C CYS A 295 20.39 -2.18 34.00
N ASP A 296 20.06 -1.59 35.14
CA ASP A 296 19.91 -2.35 36.37
C ASP A 296 18.63 -3.19 36.27
N LEU A 297 18.83 -4.46 35.94
CA LEU A 297 17.76 -5.46 35.83
C LEU A 297 17.54 -6.20 37.15
N GLY A 298 18.32 -5.90 38.20
CA GLY A 298 18.30 -6.69 39.44
C GLY A 298 18.53 -8.18 39.17
N SER A 299 17.67 -9.04 39.71
CA SER A 299 17.70 -10.49 39.47
C SER A 299 16.78 -10.89 38.31
N LEU A 300 17.37 -11.33 37.21
CA LEU A 300 16.65 -11.84 36.03
C LEU A 300 16.44 -13.36 36.13
N SER A 301 15.18 -13.80 36.22
CA SER A 301 14.85 -15.22 36.06
C SER A 301 14.78 -15.58 34.58
N ILE A 302 15.64 -16.51 34.16
CA ILE A 302 15.67 -17.08 32.81
C ILE A 302 15.24 -18.54 32.85
N ILE A 303 14.65 -19.01 31.76
CA ILE A 303 14.33 -20.44 31.57
C ILE A 303 15.31 -20.99 30.53
N LEU A 304 16.07 -22.01 30.92
CA LEU A 304 16.99 -22.73 30.05
C LEU A 304 16.33 -24.04 29.60
N ASP A 305 16.08 -24.15 28.30
CA ASP A 305 15.57 -25.37 27.66
C ASP A 305 16.23 -25.54 26.28
N SER A 306 15.47 -25.68 25.20
CA SER A 306 15.96 -25.66 23.80
C SER A 306 16.60 -24.33 23.39
N GLY A 307 16.47 -23.29 24.23
CA GLY A 307 17.15 -22.02 24.12
C GLY A 307 17.13 -21.25 25.44
N ILE A 308 17.51 -19.97 25.36
CA ILE A 308 17.42 -19.04 26.48
C ILE A 308 16.10 -18.28 26.35
N HIS A 309 15.17 -18.54 27.28
CA HIS A 309 13.90 -17.83 27.33
C HIS A 309 13.93 -16.80 28.46
N ILE A 310 13.68 -15.54 28.10
CA ILE A 310 13.62 -14.42 29.05
C ILE A 310 12.17 -13.93 29.10
N PRO A 311 11.45 -14.11 30.23
CA PRO A 311 10.09 -13.58 30.36
C PRO A 311 10.09 -12.06 30.20
N LEU A 312 9.26 -11.54 29.28
CA LEU A 312 9.17 -10.09 29.02
C LEU A 312 8.69 -9.30 30.26
N SER A 313 7.91 -9.94 31.14
CA SER A 313 7.48 -9.36 32.42
C SER A 313 8.63 -9.05 33.38
N SER A 314 9.77 -9.71 33.21
CA SER A 314 10.95 -9.56 34.06
C SER A 314 11.91 -8.49 33.54
N LEU A 315 11.58 -7.83 32.42
CA LEU A 315 12.43 -6.85 31.76
C LEU A 315 11.82 -5.45 31.81
N THR A 316 12.67 -4.45 31.97
CA THR A 316 12.23 -3.07 31.75
C THR A 316 11.90 -2.83 30.27
N PRO A 317 11.03 -1.87 29.95
CA PRO A 317 10.81 -1.37 28.59
C PRO A 317 12.09 -1.12 27.78
N SER A 318 13.11 -0.54 28.41
CA SER A 318 14.40 -0.24 27.79
C SER A 318 15.17 -1.53 27.44
N ALA A 319 15.30 -2.45 28.40
CA ALA A 319 16.01 -3.71 28.21
C ALA A 319 15.31 -4.63 27.19
N THR A 320 13.97 -4.67 27.22
CA THR A 320 13.17 -5.41 26.22
C THR A 320 13.47 -4.93 24.81
N ASN A 321 13.50 -3.60 24.61
CA ASN A 321 13.80 -3.02 23.30
C ASN A 321 15.23 -3.30 22.83
N GLN A 322 16.21 -3.27 23.75
CA GLN A 322 17.58 -3.63 23.40
C GLN A 322 17.72 -5.10 23.02
N LEU A 323 17.12 -6.02 23.79
CA LEU A 323 17.15 -7.44 23.47
C LEU A 323 16.45 -7.75 22.15
N LYS A 324 15.27 -7.16 21.91
CA LYS A 324 14.57 -7.27 20.62
C LYS A 324 15.45 -6.77 19.46
N ARG A 325 16.16 -5.65 19.65
CA ARG A 325 17.10 -5.11 18.65
C ARG A 325 18.30 -6.02 18.41
N LEU A 326 18.92 -6.56 19.46
CA LEU A 326 20.05 -7.48 19.36
C LEU A 326 19.66 -8.79 18.67
N ALA A 327 18.45 -9.28 18.93
CA ALA A 327 17.89 -10.46 18.28
C ALA A 327 17.37 -10.19 16.86
N SER A 328 17.26 -8.92 16.44
CA SER A 328 16.80 -8.53 15.11
C SER A 328 17.99 -8.32 14.17
N PHE A 329 18.31 -9.32 13.37
CA PHE A 329 19.36 -9.25 12.35
C PHE A 329 18.80 -9.41 10.94
N PRO A 330 19.43 -8.79 9.93
CA PRO A 330 18.94 -8.89 8.58
C PRO A 330 19.25 -10.29 8.12
N ASN A 331 18.23 -11.03 7.70
CA ASN A 331 18.40 -12.33 7.08
C ASN A 331 18.48 -12.13 5.56
N PRO A 332 19.69 -12.13 4.94
CA PRO A 332 19.83 -11.82 3.53
C PRO A 332 19.12 -12.85 2.65
N GLU A 333 19.05 -14.11 3.09
CA GLU A 333 18.32 -15.18 2.42
C GLU A 333 16.81 -14.95 2.48
N PHE A 334 16.27 -14.50 3.62
CA PHE A 334 14.87 -14.08 3.72
C PHE A 334 14.56 -12.95 2.75
N TYR A 335 15.37 -11.89 2.72
CA TYR A 335 15.14 -10.75 1.82
C TYR A 335 15.31 -11.15 0.34
N ARG A 336 16.26 -12.02 0.01
CA ARG A 336 16.45 -12.57 -1.33
C ARG A 336 15.25 -13.43 -1.75
N ALA A 337 14.77 -14.33 -0.88
CA ALA A 337 13.58 -15.13 -1.11
C ALA A 337 12.33 -14.24 -1.27
N GLN A 338 12.17 -13.23 -0.42
CA GLN A 338 11.06 -12.27 -0.46
C GLN A 338 11.07 -11.44 -1.76
N GLN A 339 12.24 -10.96 -2.20
CA GLN A 339 12.41 -10.26 -3.48
C GLN A 339 12.03 -11.15 -4.68
N MET A 340 12.35 -12.44 -4.60
CA MET A 340 12.01 -13.43 -5.63
C MET A 340 10.60 -14.01 -5.48
N ARG A 341 9.84 -13.62 -4.44
CA ARG A 341 8.54 -14.19 -4.05
C ARG A 341 8.57 -15.70 -3.81
N PHE A 342 9.68 -16.23 -3.30
CA PHE A 342 9.78 -17.59 -2.81
C PHE A 342 9.25 -17.71 -1.38
N SER A 343 9.02 -18.94 -0.92
CA SER A 343 8.65 -19.21 0.47
C SER A 343 9.71 -18.61 1.40
N THR A 344 9.26 -17.90 2.42
CA THR A 344 10.09 -17.37 3.51
C THR A 344 9.89 -18.14 4.81
N TRP A 345 9.23 -19.31 4.72
CA TRP A 345 9.02 -20.28 5.80
C TRP A 345 9.95 -21.47 5.64
#